data_AF-A0AAW1MZN6-F1
#
_entry.id   AF-A0AAW1MZN6-F1
#
_cell.length_a   1.000
_cell.length_b   1.000
_cell.length_c   1.000
_cell.angle_alpha   90.00
_cell.angle_beta   90.00
_cell.angle_gamma   90.00
#
_symmetry.space_group_name_H-M   'P 1'
#
loop_
_entity.id
_entity.type
_entity.pdbx_description
1 polymer ?
#
loop_
_entity_poly.entity_id
_entity_poly.type
_entity_poly.pdbx_seq_one_letter_code
_entity_poly.pdbx_strand_id
1 'polypeptide(L)'
;MNKDHIRLAFLLLVLLLPLIRSQVCQRFCGDIQLRYPFGGGPGCGDPRFTKYISCNDRMLTFTTHTGSYPVTNIDYTNKIIYVSDPSMSTCFCTQPSKGFSLDWDAPFTFQDGTVFALLDCSLDSSPIYKGAINGNTSDVPQCDNAGTTLCSSLYSCQPISQLNVPISTCCVYAPVDLGPAFQMDLQKLQCKAYTAVYSFESQETNPEAWKFGAALKYKFNVNNDYPIYCSNCEKSNGVCAYSGTYNNFVCNCPSGVNTTTDCYFQNTWSSGVIFSPLFKGSWLLISAALLVFWISF
;
A
#
# COMPACT_ATOMS: atom_id res chain seq x y z
N MET A 1 -53.37 -8.76 17.68
CA MET A 1 -51.98 -8.94 17.22
C MET A 1 -51.24 -9.72 18.30
N ASN A 2 -50.77 -10.94 18.01
CA ASN A 2 -50.31 -11.87 19.03
C ASN A 2 -49.04 -11.34 19.73
N LYS A 3 -48.97 -11.46 21.06
CA LYS A 3 -47.93 -10.88 21.93
C LYS A 3 -46.52 -11.34 21.54
N ASP A 4 -46.43 -12.51 20.91
CA ASP A 4 -45.18 -13.10 20.41
C ASP A 4 -44.64 -12.41 19.15
N HIS A 5 -45.50 -11.90 18.26
CA HIS A 5 -45.06 -11.18 17.05
C HIS A 5 -44.41 -9.84 17.37
N ILE A 6 -44.88 -9.17 18.43
CA ILE A 6 -44.31 -7.88 18.88
C ILE A 6 -42.92 -8.10 19.50
N ARG A 7 -42.74 -9.19 20.27
CA ARG A 7 -41.43 -9.57 20.82
C ARG A 7 -40.44 -9.94 19.72
N LEU A 8 -40.89 -10.67 18.69
CA LEU A 8 -40.05 -11.03 17.54
C LEU A 8 -39.63 -9.80 16.73
N ALA A 9 -40.55 -8.86 16.49
CA ALA A 9 -40.26 -7.61 15.78
C ALA A 9 -39.26 -6.73 16.55
N PHE A 10 -39.36 -6.69 17.89
CA PHE A 10 -38.44 -5.93 18.73
C PHE A 10 -37.02 -6.54 18.75
N LEU A 11 -36.90 -7.87 18.81
CA LEU A 11 -35.63 -8.58 18.68
C LEU A 11 -34.97 -8.34 17.31
N LEU A 12 -35.76 -8.38 16.23
CA LEU A 12 -35.27 -8.05 14.88
C LEU A 12 -34.77 -6.60 14.77
N LEU A 13 -35.46 -5.63 15.40
CA LEU A 13 -35.06 -4.22 15.37
C LEU A 13 -33.74 -3.96 16.12
N VAL A 14 -33.48 -4.69 17.22
CA VAL A 14 -32.20 -4.61 17.95
C VAL A 14 -31.05 -5.25 17.18
N LEU A 15 -31.31 -6.30 16.40
CA LEU A 15 -30.35 -6.92 15.47
C LEU A 15 -30.07 -6.04 14.23
N LEU A 16 -31.00 -5.15 13.86
CA LEU A 16 -30.88 -4.21 12.74
C LEU A 16 -30.20 -2.88 13.12
N LEU A 17 -29.89 -2.65 14.40
CA LEU A 17 -29.05 -1.51 14.80
C LEU A 17 -27.67 -1.74 14.18
N PRO A 18 -27.21 -0.88 13.23
CA PRO A 18 -25.84 -0.99 12.77
C PRO A 18 -24.96 -0.80 14.00
N LEU A 19 -24.10 -1.79 14.29
CA LEU A 19 -22.93 -1.53 15.12
C LEU A 19 -22.12 -0.48 14.35
N ILE A 20 -22.37 0.80 14.62
CA ILE A 20 -21.44 1.88 14.26
C ILE A 20 -20.27 1.68 15.19
N ARG A 21 -19.40 0.72 14.84
CA ARG A 21 -18.11 0.59 15.47
C ARG A 21 -17.37 1.84 15.03
N SER A 22 -17.17 2.80 15.95
CA SER A 22 -16.14 3.82 15.77
C SER A 22 -14.84 3.05 15.54
N GLN A 23 -14.44 2.90 14.28
CA GLN A 23 -13.18 2.25 13.94
C GLN A 23 -12.10 3.26 14.30
N VAL A 24 -11.42 3.01 15.41
CA VAL A 24 -10.19 3.73 15.74
C VAL A 24 -9.17 3.35 14.68
N CYS A 25 -8.68 4.34 13.97
CA CYS A 25 -7.68 4.15 12.94
C CYS A 25 -6.40 3.59 13.56
N GLN A 26 -5.94 2.47 13.02
CA GLN A 26 -4.68 1.87 13.43
C GLN A 26 -3.52 2.78 13.03
N ARG A 27 -2.57 2.92 13.94
CA ARG A 27 -1.32 3.69 13.74
C ARG A 27 -0.14 2.84 13.37
N PHE A 28 -0.31 1.53 13.48
CA PHE A 28 0.72 0.57 13.21
C PHE A 28 0.08 -0.60 12.47
N CYS A 29 0.77 -1.07 11.44
CA CYS A 29 0.51 -2.35 10.82
C CYS A 29 1.70 -3.26 11.10
N GLY A 30 1.56 -4.15 12.08
CA GLY A 30 2.73 -4.85 12.63
C GLY A 30 3.68 -3.85 13.27
N ASP A 31 4.90 -3.80 12.74
CA ASP A 31 5.96 -2.91 13.23
C ASP A 31 6.07 -1.61 12.41
N ILE A 32 5.29 -1.49 11.31
CA ILE A 32 5.32 -0.32 10.44
C ILE A 32 4.36 0.74 10.99
N GLN A 33 4.90 1.92 11.34
CA GLN A 33 4.08 3.08 11.69
C GLN A 33 3.36 3.63 10.46
N LEU A 34 2.05 3.82 10.59
CA LEU A 34 1.18 4.43 9.59
C LEU A 34 0.98 5.92 9.93
N ARG A 35 1.23 6.77 8.94
CA ARG A 35 0.94 8.21 8.92
C ARG A 35 0.33 8.55 7.57
N TYR A 36 -0.30 9.72 7.48
CA TYR A 36 -0.84 10.19 6.21
C TYR A 36 0.27 10.16 5.11
N PRO A 37 -0.01 9.56 3.93
CA PRO A 37 -1.33 9.27 3.36
C PRO A 37 -1.83 7.85 3.64
N PHE A 38 -1.08 7.02 4.34
CA PHE A 38 -1.42 5.63 4.59
C PHE A 38 -2.31 5.50 5.84
N GLY A 39 -3.28 4.59 5.78
CA GLY A 39 -4.14 4.28 6.90
C GLY A 39 -4.31 2.77 7.06
N GLY A 40 -4.47 2.32 8.31
CA GLY A 40 -4.55 0.90 8.64
C GLY A 40 -5.94 0.29 8.48
N GLY A 41 -6.84 0.92 7.73
CA GLY A 41 -8.21 0.45 7.57
C GLY A 41 -9.09 1.39 6.75
N PRO A 42 -10.32 0.95 6.44
CA PRO A 42 -11.28 1.74 5.66
C PRO A 42 -11.52 3.12 6.27
N GLY A 43 -11.43 4.16 5.46
CA GLY A 43 -11.63 5.56 5.89
C GLY A 43 -10.44 6.17 6.65
N CYS A 44 -9.37 5.43 6.91
CA CYS A 44 -8.14 5.98 7.51
C CYS A 44 -7.13 6.34 6.42
N GLY A 45 -6.39 7.44 6.60
CA GLY A 45 -5.47 7.95 5.59
C GLY A 45 -6.19 8.53 4.37
N ASP A 46 -5.47 8.74 3.29
CA ASP A 46 -6.00 9.33 2.07
C ASP A 46 -6.83 8.31 1.26
N PRO A 47 -8.08 8.63 0.85
CA PRO A 47 -8.92 7.73 0.07
C PRO A 47 -8.25 7.19 -1.20
N ARG A 48 -7.38 7.97 -1.85
CA ARG A 48 -6.69 7.56 -3.09
C ARG A 48 -5.66 6.45 -2.87
N PHE A 49 -5.19 6.29 -1.64
CA PHE A 49 -4.22 5.26 -1.28
C PHE A 49 -4.88 3.96 -0.82
N THR A 50 -6.15 4.00 -0.42
CA THR A 50 -6.85 2.85 0.18
C THR A 50 -7.03 1.66 -0.78
N LYS A 51 -7.05 1.90 -2.10
CA LYS A 51 -7.06 0.85 -3.14
C LYS A 51 -5.72 0.09 -3.20
N TYR A 52 -4.61 0.78 -2.93
CA TYR A 52 -3.27 0.25 -3.13
C TYR A 52 -2.64 -0.27 -1.85
N ILE A 53 -3.04 0.26 -0.68
CA ILE A 53 -2.41 -0.06 0.59
C ILE A 53 -3.47 -0.64 1.53
N SER A 54 -3.21 -1.83 2.04
CA SER A 54 -4.06 -2.48 3.04
C SER A 54 -3.22 -3.08 4.17
N CYS A 55 -3.77 -3.07 5.37
CA CYS A 55 -3.18 -3.73 6.53
C CYS A 55 -4.07 -4.91 6.94
N ASN A 56 -3.58 -6.13 6.78
CA ASN A 56 -4.28 -7.35 7.18
C ASN A 56 -3.35 -8.22 8.02
N ASP A 57 -3.83 -8.75 9.14
CA ASP A 57 -3.04 -9.64 10.02
C ASP A 57 -1.64 -9.11 10.37
N ARG A 58 -1.55 -7.80 10.63
CA ARG A 58 -0.30 -7.08 10.95
C ARG A 58 0.71 -7.02 9.78
N MET A 59 0.30 -7.37 8.56
CA MET A 59 1.08 -7.26 7.34
C MET A 59 0.55 -6.11 6.48
N LEU A 60 1.43 -5.16 6.16
CA LEU A 60 1.13 -4.07 5.26
C LEU A 60 1.41 -4.52 3.82
N THR A 61 0.42 -4.41 2.96
CA THR A 61 0.48 -4.93 1.59
C THR A 61 0.19 -3.81 0.59
N PHE A 62 1.03 -3.73 -0.43
CA PHE A 62 0.87 -2.91 -1.61
C PHE A 62 0.30 -3.73 -2.76
N THR A 63 -0.84 -3.34 -3.32
CA THR A 63 -1.56 -4.07 -4.35
C THR A 63 -1.63 -3.28 -5.64
N THR A 64 -1.44 -3.98 -6.75
CA THR A 64 -1.52 -3.49 -8.14
C THR A 64 -2.29 -4.51 -8.98
N HIS A 65 -2.50 -4.22 -10.26
CA HIS A 65 -3.04 -5.20 -11.20
C HIS A 65 -2.14 -6.44 -11.42
N THR A 66 -0.84 -6.37 -11.12
CA THR A 66 0.08 -7.52 -11.28
C THR A 66 0.20 -8.39 -10.04
N GLY A 67 -0.21 -7.90 -8.87
CA GLY A 67 -0.13 -8.68 -7.65
C GLY A 67 -0.21 -7.85 -6.37
N SER A 68 -0.01 -8.54 -5.26
CA SER A 68 0.05 -7.99 -3.91
C SER A 68 1.41 -8.26 -3.30
N TYR A 69 2.04 -7.22 -2.81
CA TYR A 69 3.45 -7.19 -2.44
C TYR A 69 3.59 -6.70 -0.99
N PRO A 70 4.30 -7.42 -0.11
CA PRO A 70 4.57 -6.93 1.22
C PRO A 70 5.36 -5.62 1.19
N VAL A 71 4.90 -4.65 1.97
CA VAL A 71 5.63 -3.42 2.27
C VAL A 71 6.64 -3.74 3.36
N THR A 72 7.92 -3.48 3.09
CA THR A 72 9.00 -3.75 4.03
C THR A 72 9.34 -2.55 4.89
N ASN A 73 9.18 -1.33 4.36
CA ASN A 73 9.44 -0.09 5.09
C ASN A 73 8.75 1.12 4.42
N ILE A 74 8.57 2.20 5.19
CA ILE A 74 8.09 3.49 4.69
C ILE A 74 9.03 4.60 5.18
N ASP A 75 9.61 5.34 4.24
CA ASP A 75 10.34 6.58 4.51
C ASP A 75 9.42 7.78 4.25
N TYR A 76 8.89 8.36 5.34
CA TYR A 76 8.02 9.54 5.28
C TYR A 76 8.77 10.83 4.95
N THR A 77 10.08 10.89 5.19
CA THR A 77 10.90 12.07 4.92
C THR A 77 11.13 12.21 3.42
N ASN A 78 11.55 11.13 2.78
CA ASN A 78 11.80 11.08 1.34
C ASN A 78 10.57 10.71 0.51
N LYS A 79 9.45 10.38 1.18
CA LYS A 79 8.17 9.98 0.58
C LYS A 79 8.31 8.74 -0.30
N ILE A 80 9.00 7.73 0.24
CA ILE A 80 9.29 6.47 -0.43
C ILE A 80 8.64 5.33 0.35
N ILE A 81 8.00 4.40 -0.36
CA ILE A 81 7.58 3.11 0.17
C ILE A 81 8.44 2.02 -0.47
N TYR A 82 8.92 1.08 0.34
CA TYR A 82 9.72 -0.05 -0.11
C TYR A 82 8.84 -1.30 -0.16
N VAL A 83 8.78 -1.95 -1.31
CA VAL A 83 7.99 -3.16 -1.54
C VAL A 83 8.87 -4.30 -2.00
N SER A 84 8.56 -5.51 -1.55
CA SER A 84 9.26 -6.72 -1.99
C SER A 84 8.30 -7.58 -2.79
N ASP A 85 8.64 -7.86 -4.05
CA ASP A 85 7.92 -8.90 -4.80
C ASP A 85 8.45 -10.27 -4.35
N PRO A 86 7.62 -11.16 -3.81
CA PRO A 86 8.05 -12.50 -3.47
C PRO A 86 8.62 -13.22 -4.69
N SER A 87 8.03 -13.03 -5.88
CA SER A 87 8.42 -13.67 -7.16
C SER A 87 9.74 -13.21 -7.76
N MET A 88 10.37 -12.16 -7.23
CA MET A 88 11.66 -11.67 -7.70
C MET A 88 12.80 -12.65 -7.35
N SER A 89 13.78 -12.76 -8.24
CA SER A 89 15.04 -13.43 -7.96
C SER A 89 15.97 -12.53 -7.13
N THR A 90 16.64 -13.13 -6.16
CA THR A 90 17.62 -12.49 -5.27
C THR A 90 18.88 -13.35 -5.20
N CYS A 91 19.88 -12.91 -4.43
CA CYS A 91 21.06 -13.73 -4.15
C CYS A 91 20.80 -14.91 -3.20
N PHE A 92 19.57 -15.06 -2.69
CA PHE A 92 19.16 -16.16 -1.82
C PHE A 92 18.29 -17.20 -2.54
N CYS A 93 17.54 -16.78 -3.57
CA CYS A 93 16.68 -17.67 -4.34
C CYS A 93 16.43 -17.13 -5.75
N THR A 94 16.25 -18.03 -6.71
CA THR A 94 15.78 -17.70 -8.05
C THR A 94 14.44 -18.33 -8.30
N GLN A 95 13.50 -17.55 -8.83
CA GLN A 95 12.21 -18.10 -9.24
C GLN A 95 11.62 -17.38 -10.45
N PRO A 96 10.82 -18.08 -11.27
CA PRO A 96 10.13 -17.45 -12.38
C PRO A 96 9.16 -16.39 -11.88
N SER A 97 9.03 -15.30 -12.65
CA SER A 97 8.10 -14.23 -12.36
C SER A 97 7.32 -13.82 -13.60
N LYS A 98 6.17 -13.21 -13.39
CA LYS A 98 5.39 -12.53 -14.44
C LYS A 98 5.82 -11.07 -14.62
N GLY A 99 6.59 -10.55 -13.67
CA GLY A 99 7.03 -9.16 -13.60
C GLY A 99 6.18 -8.31 -12.64
N PHE A 100 6.44 -7.01 -12.65
CA PHE A 100 5.93 -6.06 -11.65
C PHE A 100 5.55 -4.74 -12.33
N SER A 101 4.38 -4.21 -12.00
CA SER A 101 3.83 -3.03 -12.67
C SER A 101 3.04 -2.15 -11.73
N LEU A 102 2.99 -0.85 -12.02
CA LEU A 102 2.13 0.09 -11.29
C LEU A 102 0.85 0.32 -12.08
N ASP A 103 -0.26 0.58 -11.38
CA ASP A 103 -1.49 0.99 -12.05
C ASP A 103 -1.33 2.43 -12.57
N TRP A 104 -1.93 2.73 -13.72
CA TRP A 104 -1.83 4.05 -14.37
C TRP A 104 -2.40 5.21 -13.53
N ASP A 105 -3.35 4.91 -12.64
CA ASP A 105 -4.02 5.85 -11.74
C ASP A 105 -3.37 5.89 -10.34
N ALA A 106 -2.30 5.12 -10.13
CA ALA A 106 -1.66 5.00 -8.83
C ALA A 106 -0.89 6.28 -8.48
N PRO A 107 -0.98 6.79 -7.23
CA PRO A 107 -0.21 7.95 -6.78
C PRO A 107 1.26 7.61 -6.48
N PHE A 108 1.83 6.66 -7.23
CA PHE A 108 3.17 6.10 -7.03
C PHE A 108 3.96 6.16 -8.33
N THR A 109 5.28 6.30 -8.18
CA THR A 109 6.26 6.25 -9.29
C THR A 109 7.51 5.54 -8.79
N PHE A 110 8.28 4.91 -9.67
CA PHE A 110 9.55 4.32 -9.26
C PHE A 110 10.53 5.40 -8.79
N GLN A 111 11.30 5.09 -7.75
CA GLN A 111 12.40 5.94 -7.31
C GLN A 111 13.61 5.73 -8.22
N ASP A 112 14.28 6.82 -8.59
CA ASP A 112 15.33 6.85 -9.61
C ASP A 112 16.50 5.88 -9.36
N GLY A 113 16.81 5.58 -8.09
CA GLY A 113 17.86 4.63 -7.68
C GLY A 113 17.40 3.17 -7.59
N THR A 114 16.14 2.86 -7.94
CA THR A 114 15.67 1.47 -8.07
C THR A 114 16.07 0.94 -9.44
N VAL A 115 16.96 -0.02 -9.46
CA VAL A 115 17.44 -0.67 -10.67
C VAL A 115 16.77 -2.02 -10.83
N PHE A 116 16.26 -2.30 -12.03
CA PHE A 116 15.68 -3.58 -12.40
C PHE A 116 16.65 -4.33 -13.32
N ALA A 117 16.84 -5.62 -13.12
CA ALA A 117 17.55 -6.47 -14.07
C ALA A 117 16.70 -7.67 -14.46
N LEU A 118 16.52 -7.85 -15.76
CA LEU A 118 15.80 -8.99 -16.33
C LEU A 118 16.79 -10.14 -16.51
N LEU A 119 16.35 -11.36 -16.21
CA LEU A 119 17.17 -12.57 -16.20
C LEU A 119 16.60 -13.61 -17.16
N ASP A 120 17.50 -14.35 -17.83
CA ASP A 120 17.17 -15.41 -18.79
C ASP A 120 16.21 -14.92 -19.88
N CYS A 121 16.57 -13.80 -20.51
CA CYS A 121 15.87 -13.26 -21.66
C CYS A 121 16.33 -13.91 -22.95
N SER A 122 15.40 -14.22 -23.85
CA SER A 122 15.73 -14.80 -25.15
C SER A 122 16.49 -13.80 -26.03
N LEU A 123 17.73 -14.11 -26.39
CA LEU A 123 18.54 -13.28 -27.29
C LEU A 123 17.92 -13.17 -28.69
N ASP A 124 17.30 -14.25 -29.18
CA ASP A 124 16.78 -14.31 -30.55
C ASP A 124 15.39 -13.69 -30.72
N SER A 125 14.55 -13.78 -29.69
CA SER A 125 13.14 -13.42 -29.78
C SER A 125 12.78 -12.17 -28.99
N SER A 126 13.45 -11.90 -27.86
CA SER A 126 13.05 -10.83 -26.96
C SER A 126 13.09 -9.45 -27.64
N PRO A 127 12.03 -8.63 -27.47
CA PRO A 127 12.02 -7.28 -27.99
C PRO A 127 13.07 -6.37 -27.33
N ILE A 128 13.61 -6.72 -26.15
CA ILE A 128 14.58 -5.86 -25.45
C ILE A 128 15.93 -5.81 -26.18
N TYR A 129 16.26 -6.83 -26.98
CA TYR A 129 17.47 -6.88 -27.80
C TYR A 129 17.25 -6.37 -29.22
N LYS A 130 16.01 -5.97 -29.57
CA LYS A 130 15.61 -5.50 -30.90
C LYS A 130 15.08 -4.08 -30.82
N GLY A 131 15.92 -3.09 -31.12
CA GLY A 131 15.54 -1.68 -31.19
C GLY A 131 14.96 -1.29 -32.55
N ALA A 132 13.86 -0.53 -32.56
CA ALA A 132 13.34 0.05 -33.80
C ALA A 132 13.98 1.42 -34.06
N ILE A 133 14.70 1.57 -35.17
CA ILE A 133 15.20 2.87 -35.65
C ILE A 133 14.44 3.19 -36.94
N ASN A 134 13.67 4.29 -36.94
CA ASN A 134 12.93 4.79 -38.11
C ASN A 134 12.01 3.74 -38.77
N GLY A 135 11.34 2.90 -37.97
CA GLY A 135 10.43 1.87 -38.47
C GLY A 135 11.09 0.58 -38.97
N ASN A 136 12.43 0.51 -38.97
CA ASN A 136 13.19 -0.71 -39.23
C ASN A 136 13.69 -1.31 -37.91
N THR A 137 13.44 -2.61 -37.70
CA THR A 137 13.97 -3.37 -36.57
C THR A 137 15.47 -3.59 -36.75
N SER A 138 16.26 -3.10 -35.81
CA SER A 138 17.71 -3.26 -35.72
C SER A 138 18.06 -3.93 -34.39
N ASP A 139 19.15 -4.68 -34.32
CA ASP A 139 19.60 -5.35 -33.08
C ASP A 139 20.31 -4.36 -32.12
N VAL A 140 19.67 -3.22 -31.85
CA VAL A 140 20.15 -2.23 -30.87
C VAL A 140 19.45 -2.49 -29.53
N PRO A 141 20.17 -2.99 -28.50
CA PRO A 141 19.60 -3.28 -27.20
C PRO A 141 18.93 -2.04 -26.59
N GLN A 142 17.70 -2.18 -26.11
CA GLN A 142 16.96 -1.16 -25.36
C GLN A 142 17.28 -1.22 -23.86
N CYS A 143 18.40 -1.84 -23.51
CA CYS A 143 18.88 -1.96 -22.16
C CYS A 143 20.40 -2.07 -22.15
N ASP A 144 20.97 -1.89 -20.97
CA ASP A 144 22.40 -2.06 -20.78
C ASP A 144 22.68 -3.57 -20.65
N ASN A 145 23.30 -4.14 -21.69
CA ASN A 145 23.61 -5.57 -21.80
C ASN A 145 25.10 -5.84 -21.49
N ALA A 146 25.38 -7.02 -20.95
CA ALA A 146 26.71 -7.62 -20.84
C ALA A 146 27.88 -6.67 -20.48
N GLY A 147 28.10 -6.40 -19.18
CA GLY A 147 29.31 -5.69 -18.70
C GLY A 147 29.08 -4.72 -17.55
N THR A 148 27.83 -4.47 -17.16
CA THR A 148 27.54 -3.68 -15.96
C THR A 148 27.95 -4.41 -14.70
N THR A 149 28.34 -3.64 -13.68
CA THR A 149 28.60 -4.15 -12.34
C THR A 149 27.39 -4.91 -11.79
N LEU A 150 26.14 -4.55 -12.15
CA LEU A 150 24.94 -5.22 -11.65
C LEU A 150 24.78 -6.67 -12.14
N CYS A 151 24.73 -6.90 -13.47
CA CYS A 151 24.57 -8.27 -14.00
C CYS A 151 25.76 -9.16 -13.62
N SER A 152 26.98 -8.63 -13.63
CA SER A 152 28.17 -9.38 -13.23
C SER A 152 28.12 -9.80 -11.76
N SER A 153 27.74 -8.87 -10.88
CA SER A 153 27.54 -9.16 -9.44
C SER A 153 26.37 -10.11 -9.20
N LEU A 154 25.25 -10.00 -9.93
CA LEU A 154 24.12 -10.95 -9.82
C LEU A 154 24.52 -12.38 -10.18
N TYR A 155 25.26 -12.57 -11.27
CA TYR A 155 25.72 -13.89 -11.70
C TYR A 155 26.82 -14.47 -10.80
N SER A 156 27.40 -13.66 -9.90
CA SER A 156 28.26 -14.17 -8.82
C SER A 156 27.46 -14.82 -7.68
N CYS A 157 26.15 -14.57 -7.59
CA CYS A 157 25.29 -15.18 -6.59
C CYS A 157 24.93 -16.62 -6.98
N GLN A 158 25.09 -17.53 -6.02
CA GLN A 158 24.93 -18.97 -6.23
C GLN A 158 23.58 -19.35 -6.86
N PRO A 159 22.43 -18.79 -6.45
CA PRO A 159 21.14 -19.13 -7.07
C PRO A 159 21.07 -18.76 -8.56
N ILE A 160 21.63 -17.63 -8.96
CA ILE A 160 21.58 -17.13 -10.34
C ILE A 160 22.59 -17.89 -11.21
N SER A 161 23.79 -18.16 -10.71
CA SER A 161 24.79 -18.94 -11.45
C SER A 161 24.31 -20.37 -11.76
N GLN A 162 23.46 -20.95 -10.90
CA GLN A 162 22.87 -22.27 -11.10
C GLN A 162 21.83 -22.35 -12.23
N LEU A 163 21.34 -21.21 -12.72
CA LEU A 163 20.48 -21.20 -13.90
C LEU A 163 21.21 -21.70 -15.16
N ASN A 164 22.55 -21.68 -15.16
CA ASN A 164 23.39 -22.10 -16.27
C ASN A 164 23.03 -21.41 -17.59
N VAL A 165 22.63 -20.13 -17.50
CA VAL A 165 22.31 -19.27 -18.64
C VAL A 165 23.47 -18.29 -18.88
N PRO A 166 23.73 -17.87 -20.13
CA PRO A 166 24.77 -16.89 -20.40
C PRO A 166 24.45 -15.53 -19.76
N ILE A 167 25.45 -14.85 -19.20
CA ILE A 167 25.30 -13.49 -18.66
C ILE A 167 24.79 -12.48 -19.71
N SER A 168 25.02 -12.75 -21.00
CA SER A 168 24.47 -11.94 -22.10
C SER A 168 22.94 -11.93 -22.15
N THR A 169 22.27 -12.89 -21.50
CA THR A 169 20.81 -12.92 -21.36
C THR A 169 20.29 -11.99 -20.25
N CYS A 170 21.20 -11.42 -19.44
CA CYS A 170 20.89 -10.42 -18.43
C CYS A 170 20.83 -9.03 -19.04
N CYS A 171 19.81 -8.28 -18.66
CA CYS A 171 19.51 -6.97 -19.22
C CYS A 171 19.21 -6.02 -18.06
N VAL A 172 20.12 -5.07 -17.80
CA VAL A 172 19.88 -4.02 -16.79
C VAL A 172 18.92 -3.04 -17.40
N TYR A 173 17.72 -3.09 -16.87
CA TYR A 173 16.60 -2.30 -17.31
C TYR A 173 16.68 -0.94 -16.63
N ALA A 174 17.43 -0.04 -17.26
CA ALA A 174 17.58 1.34 -16.84
C ALA A 174 16.37 2.17 -17.33
N PRO A 175 15.69 2.90 -16.44
CA PRO A 175 14.48 3.64 -16.78
C PRO A 175 14.82 4.92 -17.54
N VAL A 176 15.01 4.82 -18.86
CA VAL A 176 14.80 5.96 -19.74
C VAL A 176 13.34 5.88 -20.18
N ASP A 177 12.50 6.64 -19.50
CA ASP A 177 11.11 6.92 -19.92
C ASP A 177 10.07 5.81 -19.65
N LEU A 178 10.02 5.31 -18.42
CA LEU A 178 9.00 4.32 -18.02
C LEU A 178 7.57 4.87 -17.93
N GLY A 179 7.36 6.17 -18.10
CA GLY A 179 6.04 6.80 -17.98
C GLY A 179 5.36 6.55 -16.62
N PRO A 180 4.16 7.08 -16.40
CA PRO A 180 3.46 6.95 -15.11
C PRO A 180 2.82 5.58 -14.87
N ALA A 181 2.68 4.73 -15.90
CA ALA A 181 1.88 3.50 -15.88
C ALA A 181 2.70 2.24 -16.20
N PHE A 182 4.00 2.27 -15.89
CA PHE A 182 4.96 1.27 -16.36
C PHE A 182 4.55 -0.17 -16.06
N GLN A 183 4.69 -1.02 -17.10
CA GLN A 183 4.42 -2.44 -17.04
C GLN A 183 5.67 -3.26 -17.41
N MET A 184 6.33 -3.87 -16.43
CA MET A 184 7.33 -4.91 -16.68
C MET A 184 6.61 -6.25 -16.80
N ASP A 185 6.26 -6.62 -18.03
CA ASP A 185 5.62 -7.91 -18.35
C ASP A 185 6.67 -8.86 -18.91
N LEU A 186 7.16 -9.77 -18.07
CA LEU A 186 8.25 -10.68 -18.46
C LEU A 186 7.86 -11.64 -19.57
N GLN A 187 6.57 -11.96 -19.72
CA GLN A 187 6.10 -12.82 -20.79
C GLN A 187 6.21 -12.11 -22.13
N LYS A 188 5.78 -10.85 -22.21
CA LYS A 188 5.95 -10.01 -23.42
C LYS A 188 7.42 -9.72 -23.72
N LEU A 189 8.23 -9.51 -22.68
CA LEU A 189 9.66 -9.29 -22.79
C LEU A 189 10.45 -10.59 -23.03
N GLN A 190 9.80 -11.76 -22.97
CA GLN A 190 10.41 -13.08 -23.16
C GLN A 190 11.63 -13.32 -22.25
N CYS A 191 11.47 -12.96 -20.98
CA CYS A 191 12.40 -13.22 -19.88
C CYS A 191 11.74 -14.14 -18.85
N LYS A 192 12.51 -14.95 -18.12
CA LYS A 192 11.92 -15.88 -17.13
C LYS A 192 11.81 -15.29 -15.73
N ALA A 193 12.74 -14.41 -15.36
CA ALA A 193 12.78 -13.82 -14.03
C ALA A 193 13.30 -12.38 -14.09
N TYR A 194 13.18 -11.68 -12.97
CA TYR A 194 13.78 -10.37 -12.79
C TYR A 194 14.26 -10.19 -11.35
N THR A 195 15.06 -9.15 -11.15
CA THR A 195 15.45 -8.65 -9.84
C THR A 195 15.28 -7.14 -9.77
N ALA A 196 15.07 -6.62 -8.56
CA ALA A 196 14.97 -5.20 -8.28
C ALA A 196 15.83 -4.86 -7.06
N VAL A 197 16.62 -3.79 -7.15
CA VAL A 197 17.54 -3.37 -6.09
C VAL A 197 17.48 -1.86 -5.95
N TYR A 198 17.25 -1.35 -4.73
CA TYR A 198 17.17 0.10 -4.44
C TYR A 198 18.37 0.64 -3.65
N SER A 199 19.43 -0.17 -3.48
CA SER A 199 20.64 0.18 -2.72
C SER A 199 21.92 -0.01 -3.53
N PHE A 200 21.78 -0.15 -4.85
CA PHE A 200 22.87 -0.56 -5.74
C PHE A 200 24.08 0.38 -5.66
N GLU A 201 23.86 1.70 -5.78
CA GLU A 201 24.92 2.74 -5.77
C GLU A 201 25.82 2.69 -4.52
N SER A 202 25.33 2.16 -3.40
CA SER A 202 26.08 2.13 -2.13
C SER A 202 26.89 0.85 -1.90
N GLN A 203 26.65 -0.21 -2.68
CA GLN A 203 27.16 -1.57 -2.43
C GLN A 203 27.44 -2.34 -3.74
N GLU A 204 27.80 -1.67 -4.84
CA GLU A 204 27.87 -2.27 -6.20
C GLU A 204 28.64 -3.60 -6.30
N THR A 205 29.64 -3.81 -5.46
CA THR A 205 30.52 -5.00 -5.48
C THR A 205 30.12 -6.11 -4.49
N ASN A 206 29.09 -5.90 -3.66
CA ASN A 206 28.65 -6.88 -2.66
C ASN A 206 27.15 -7.19 -2.79
N PRO A 207 26.78 -8.12 -3.68
CA PRO A 207 25.39 -8.42 -3.97
C PRO A 207 24.62 -9.09 -2.82
N GLU A 208 25.32 -9.70 -1.87
CA GLU A 208 24.70 -10.25 -0.65
C GLU A 208 24.26 -9.15 0.33
N ALA A 209 24.87 -7.97 0.27
CA ALA A 209 24.52 -6.82 1.10
C ALA A 209 23.42 -5.94 0.47
N TRP A 210 22.96 -6.27 -0.73
CA TRP A 210 21.93 -5.50 -1.41
C TRP A 210 20.57 -5.62 -0.74
N LYS A 211 19.87 -4.50 -0.71
CA LYS A 211 18.45 -4.44 -0.41
C LYS A 211 17.65 -4.68 -1.68
N PHE A 212 17.09 -5.88 -1.77
CA PHE A 212 16.20 -6.30 -2.83
C PHE A 212 14.78 -5.73 -2.63
N GLY A 213 14.15 -5.34 -3.73
CA GLY A 213 12.80 -4.76 -3.76
C GLY A 213 12.71 -3.54 -4.67
N ALA A 214 11.51 -2.98 -4.77
CA ALA A 214 11.26 -1.73 -5.48
C ALA A 214 11.03 -0.59 -4.48
N ALA A 215 11.72 0.53 -4.67
CA ALA A 215 11.42 1.76 -3.95
C ALA A 215 10.49 2.62 -4.81
N LEU A 216 9.34 3.00 -4.24
CA LEU A 216 8.30 3.76 -4.94
C LEU A 216 8.12 5.12 -4.25
N LYS A 217 8.32 6.21 -4.99
CA LYS A 217 7.96 7.55 -4.54
C LYS A 217 6.44 7.70 -4.58
N TYR A 218 5.84 8.26 -3.53
CA TYR A 218 4.42 8.61 -3.50
C TYR A 218 4.19 10.11 -3.44
N LYS A 219 3.02 10.56 -3.90
CA LYS A 219 2.63 11.99 -3.90
C LYS A 219 1.25 12.21 -3.28
N PHE A 220 1.14 13.25 -2.46
CA PHE A 220 -0.15 13.64 -1.86
C PHE A 220 -1.03 14.38 -2.86
N ASN A 221 -0.47 15.26 -3.69
CA ASN A 221 -1.19 16.04 -4.69
C ASN A 221 -0.17 16.49 -5.74
N VAL A 222 -0.61 17.32 -6.69
CA VAL A 222 0.26 17.83 -7.77
C VAL A 222 1.52 18.49 -7.23
N ASN A 223 1.41 19.26 -6.14
CA ASN A 223 2.51 19.97 -5.49
C ASN A 223 3.21 19.15 -4.41
N ASN A 224 2.69 17.97 -4.10
CA ASN A 224 3.11 17.13 -2.99
C ASN A 224 3.05 17.84 -1.63
N ASP A 225 2.06 18.73 -1.45
CA ASP A 225 1.81 19.49 -0.23
C ASP A 225 1.15 18.61 0.84
N TYR A 226 1.68 18.64 2.06
CA TYR A 226 1.09 17.93 3.19
C TYR A 226 -0.16 18.67 3.69
N PRO A 227 -1.34 18.04 3.77
CA PRO A 227 -2.53 18.75 4.18
C PRO A 227 -2.48 19.25 5.62
N ILE A 228 -2.74 20.55 5.82
CA ILE A 228 -2.61 21.20 7.13
C ILE A 228 -3.53 20.59 8.19
N TYR A 229 -4.74 20.18 7.82
CA TYR A 229 -5.69 19.53 8.71
C TYR A 229 -5.20 18.14 9.16
N CYS A 230 -4.56 17.36 8.27
CA CYS A 230 -3.89 16.11 8.67
C CYS A 230 -2.71 16.40 9.61
N SER A 231 -1.90 17.42 9.31
CA SER A 231 -0.76 17.82 10.16
C SER A 231 -1.20 18.18 11.58
N ASN A 232 -2.27 18.98 11.72
CA ASN A 232 -2.81 19.37 13.03
C ASN A 232 -3.37 18.17 13.79
N CYS A 233 -4.11 17.29 13.10
CA CYS A 233 -4.62 16.06 13.69
C CYS A 233 -3.51 15.17 14.23
N GLU A 234 -2.47 14.91 13.46
CA GLU A 234 -1.36 14.05 13.88
C GLU A 234 -0.51 14.68 15.00
N LYS A 235 -0.31 16.01 14.99
CA LYS A 235 0.33 16.75 16.10
C LYS A 235 -0.43 16.62 17.42
N SER A 236 -1.76 16.55 17.34
CA SER A 236 -2.63 16.30 18.49
C SER A 236 -2.73 14.82 18.87
N ASN A 237 -1.85 13.97 18.32
CA ASN A 237 -1.86 12.54 18.51
C ASN A 237 -3.18 11.91 18.04
N GLY A 238 -3.72 12.35 16.89
CA GLY A 238 -4.83 11.75 16.15
C GLY A 238 -4.35 11.06 14.86
N VAL A 239 -5.27 10.42 14.13
CA VAL A 239 -5.00 9.85 12.80
C VAL A 239 -5.85 10.57 11.76
N CYS A 240 -5.22 11.03 10.67
CA CYS A 240 -5.95 11.65 9.57
C CYS A 240 -6.83 10.62 8.88
N ALA A 241 -8.12 10.91 8.74
CA ALA A 241 -9.12 10.03 8.20
C ALA A 241 -10.10 10.81 7.33
N TYR A 242 -10.87 10.10 6.52
CA TYR A 242 -11.89 10.64 5.64
C TYR A 242 -13.15 9.77 5.72
N SER A 243 -14.31 10.40 5.83
CA SER A 243 -15.58 9.69 6.01
C SER A 243 -16.74 10.35 5.26
N GLY A 244 -17.80 9.58 5.07
CA GLY A 244 -19.01 9.99 4.35
C GLY A 244 -18.86 9.93 2.82
N THR A 245 -19.98 10.19 2.14
CA THR A 245 -20.09 10.08 0.66
C THR A 245 -19.14 11.01 -0.09
N TYR A 246 -18.75 12.13 0.52
CA TYR A 246 -17.92 13.15 -0.10
C TYR A 246 -16.46 13.13 0.35
N ASN A 247 -16.03 12.08 1.08
CA ASN A 247 -14.69 12.02 1.68
C ASN A 247 -14.37 13.31 2.45
N ASN A 248 -15.17 13.61 3.48
CA ASN A 248 -14.91 14.75 4.35
C ASN A 248 -13.81 14.39 5.34
N PHE A 249 -12.92 15.35 5.60
CA PHE A 249 -11.86 15.18 6.60
C PHE A 249 -12.45 14.88 7.99
N VAL A 250 -11.83 13.93 8.67
CA VAL A 250 -12.09 13.55 10.05
C VAL A 250 -10.75 13.36 10.75
N CYS A 251 -10.58 13.94 11.93
CA CYS A 251 -9.50 13.58 12.82
C CYS A 251 -9.96 12.48 13.77
N ASN A 252 -9.41 11.28 13.61
CA ASN A 252 -9.76 10.13 14.45
C ASN A 252 -8.87 10.11 15.71
N CYS A 253 -9.46 10.38 16.87
CA CYS A 253 -8.73 10.52 18.11
C CYS A 253 -8.58 9.19 18.87
N PRO A 254 -7.53 9.01 19.69
CA PRO A 254 -7.33 7.83 20.52
C PRO A 254 -8.52 7.49 21.43
N SER A 255 -9.29 8.51 21.82
CA SER A 255 -10.50 8.37 22.64
C SER A 255 -11.66 7.67 21.93
N GLY A 256 -11.55 7.40 20.62
CA GLY A 256 -12.64 6.88 19.79
C GLY A 256 -13.63 7.95 19.31
N VAL A 257 -13.35 9.22 19.60
CA VAL A 257 -14.13 10.37 19.13
C VAL A 257 -13.53 10.91 17.83
N ASN A 258 -14.39 11.21 16.87
CA ASN A 258 -14.03 11.86 15.62
C ASN A 258 -14.22 13.37 15.74
N THR A 259 -13.23 14.17 15.36
CA THR A 259 -13.29 15.64 15.37
C THR A 259 -13.02 16.22 13.98
N THR A 260 -13.24 17.52 13.80
CA THR A 260 -13.06 18.23 12.51
C THR A 260 -11.75 19.00 12.40
N THR A 261 -10.91 19.01 13.45
CA THR A 261 -9.62 19.73 13.44
C THR A 261 -8.49 18.89 14.06
N ASP A 262 -8.63 18.54 15.33
CA ASP A 262 -7.58 17.97 16.18
C ASP A 262 -8.19 17.31 17.43
N CYS A 263 -7.33 16.70 18.25
CA CYS A 263 -7.68 15.98 19.47
C CYS A 263 -7.32 16.73 20.76
N TYR A 264 -6.90 18.00 20.71
CA TYR A 264 -6.48 18.75 21.91
C TYR A 264 -7.65 19.07 22.84
N PHE A 265 -8.83 19.34 22.28
CA PHE A 265 -10.03 19.69 23.06
C PHE A 265 -10.39 18.63 24.11
N GLN A 266 -10.01 17.37 23.89
CA GLN A 266 -10.32 16.26 24.78
C GLN A 266 -9.45 16.21 26.05
N ASN A 267 -8.25 16.79 26.05
CA ASN A 267 -7.41 16.89 27.25
C ASN A 267 -8.04 17.77 28.34
N THR A 268 -9.03 18.59 27.97
CA THR A 268 -9.79 19.46 28.89
C THR A 268 -11.02 18.75 29.48
N TRP A 269 -11.48 17.64 28.87
CA TRP A 269 -12.70 16.92 29.25
C TRP A 269 -12.43 15.55 29.87
N SER A 270 -11.17 15.13 30.02
CA SER A 270 -10.80 13.88 30.71
C SER A 270 -11.05 13.87 32.22
N SER A 271 -11.53 14.98 32.81
CA SER A 271 -12.10 15.03 34.17
C SER A 271 -13.63 15.00 34.19
N GLY A 272 -14.29 14.98 33.04
CA GLY A 272 -15.74 14.85 32.91
C GLY A 272 -16.11 13.44 32.48
N VAL A 273 -16.83 12.72 33.34
CA VAL A 273 -17.47 11.45 32.98
C VAL A 273 -18.40 11.71 31.78
N ILE A 274 -17.98 11.34 30.57
CA ILE A 274 -18.84 11.46 29.39
C ILE A 274 -19.87 10.35 29.49
N PHE A 275 -21.03 10.68 30.05
CA PHE A 275 -22.24 9.92 29.79
C PHE A 275 -22.52 10.06 28.29
N SER A 276 -22.28 8.98 27.53
CA SER A 276 -22.71 8.87 26.14
C SER A 276 -24.14 9.42 25.98
N PRO A 277 -24.43 10.24 24.96
CA PRO A 277 -25.78 10.75 24.73
C PRO A 277 -26.77 9.63 24.35
N LEU A 278 -26.29 8.38 24.19
CA LEU A 278 -27.12 7.18 24.11
C LEU A 278 -28.02 6.99 25.33
N PHE A 279 -27.69 7.51 26.50
CA PHE A 279 -28.47 7.22 27.70
C PHE A 279 -29.76 8.03 27.86
N LYS A 280 -29.96 9.17 27.18
CA LYS A 280 -31.22 9.93 27.31
C LYS A 280 -32.28 9.55 26.27
N GLY A 281 -31.87 9.31 25.02
CA GLY A 281 -32.80 8.90 23.96
C GLY A 281 -33.26 7.44 24.12
N SER A 282 -32.33 6.54 24.44
CA SER A 282 -32.65 5.12 24.63
C SER A 282 -33.40 4.87 25.93
N TRP A 283 -33.14 5.59 27.03
CA TRP A 283 -34.00 5.47 28.21
C TRP A 283 -35.42 5.94 27.97
N LEU A 284 -35.63 7.05 27.23
CA LEU A 284 -36.99 7.51 26.93
C LEU A 284 -37.76 6.51 26.07
N LEU A 285 -37.09 5.90 25.09
CA LEU A 285 -37.70 4.86 24.24
C LEU A 285 -37.89 3.54 25.00
N ILE A 286 -36.96 3.14 25.87
CA ILE A 286 -37.09 1.95 26.71
C ILE A 286 -38.16 2.17 27.79
N SER A 287 -38.25 3.36 28.39
CA SER A 287 -39.29 3.70 29.38
C SER A 287 -40.67 3.85 28.74
N ALA A 288 -40.76 4.41 27.52
CA ALA A 288 -42.00 4.44 26.77
C ALA A 288 -42.42 3.02 26.32
N ALA A 289 -41.48 2.18 25.90
CA ALA A 289 -41.74 0.78 25.55
C ALA A 289 -42.14 -0.06 26.78
N LEU A 290 -41.54 0.17 27.95
CA LEU A 290 -41.90 -0.47 29.21
C LEU A 290 -43.27 -0.01 29.70
N LEU A 291 -43.64 1.27 29.54
CA LEU A 291 -44.98 1.79 29.85
C LEU A 291 -46.04 1.17 28.94
N VAL A 292 -45.79 1.08 27.63
CA VAL A 292 -46.70 0.41 26.69
C VAL A 292 -46.83 -1.09 26.99
N PHE A 293 -45.75 -1.74 27.44
CA PHE A 293 -45.75 -3.14 27.88
C PHE A 293 -46.55 -3.35 29.18
N TRP A 294 -46.52 -2.38 30.09
CA TRP A 294 -47.27 -2.41 31.36
C TRP A 294 -48.77 -2.15 31.17
N ILE A 295 -49.14 -1.29 30.23
CA ILE A 295 -50.55 -0.98 29.91
C ILE A 295 -51.21 -2.11 29.08
N SER A 296 -50.43 -3.01 28.49
CA SER A 296 -50.90 -4.13 27.66
C SER A 296 -50.94 -5.48 28.38
N PHE A 297 -50.93 -5.46 29.73
CA PHE A 297 -51.08 -6.63 30.60
C PHE A 297 -52.29 -6.48 31.51
#